data_AF-A0A9P0ZCX5-F1
#
_entry.id   AF-A0A9P0ZCX5-F1
#
_cell.length_a   1.000
_cell.length_b   1.000
_cell.length_c   1.000
_cell.angle_alpha   90.00
_cell.angle_beta   90.00
_cell.angle_gamma   90.00
#
_symmetry.space_group_name_H-M   'P 1'
#
loop_
_entity.id
_entity.type
_entity.pdbx_description
1 polymer ?
#
loop_
_entity_poly.entity_id
_entity_poly.type
_entity_poly.pdbx_seq_one_letter_code
_entity_poly.pdbx_strand_id
1 'polypeptide(L)'
;MEEHQQQQLSSLAVTHLLQHTLRSLCIHESSQWVYAVFWRILPRNYPPPKWDTQGSAYDRSRGNRRNWILVWEDGFCNFAAAAEMNAEECGAGHDGLQPELFFKMSHEIYNYGEGMIGKVAADHSHKWIYKEPNDQEINFLSAWHHSADSHPRTWEAQFRSGIKTIALIAVREGVIQLGAVHKVIEDLSYVVLLRKKLSYIESIPGVLLPHPSSSAAYPIKVDAAYGVTP
;
A
#
# COMPACT_ATOMS: atom_id res chain seq x y z
N MET A 1 -7.62 25.19 19.43
CA MET A 1 -8.89 24.52 19.08
C MET A 1 -9.04 24.42 17.57
N GLU A 2 -8.83 25.52 16.82
CA GLU A 2 -8.85 25.54 15.35
C GLU A 2 -7.78 24.65 14.69
N GLU A 3 -6.53 24.62 15.20
CA GLU A 3 -5.47 23.78 14.62
C GLU A 3 -5.75 22.27 14.70
N HIS A 4 -6.33 21.79 15.80
CA HIS A 4 -6.73 20.39 15.94
C HIS A 4 -7.86 20.02 14.99
N GLN A 5 -8.80 20.95 14.76
CA GLN A 5 -9.89 20.76 13.82
C GLN A 5 -9.38 20.76 12.37
N GLN A 6 -8.40 21.61 12.04
CA GLN A 6 -7.74 21.64 10.72
C GLN A 6 -6.97 20.34 10.43
N GLN A 7 -6.23 19.80 11.41
CA GLN A 7 -5.50 18.53 11.29
C GLN A 7 -6.43 17.32 11.15
N GLN A 8 -7.57 17.32 11.86
CA GLN A 8 -8.57 16.26 11.74
C GLN A 8 -9.24 16.28 10.36
N LEU A 9 -9.55 17.47 9.83
CA LEU A 9 -10.09 17.64 8.48
C LEU A 9 -9.10 17.24 7.39
N SER A 10 -7.81 17.58 7.56
CA SER A 10 -6.78 17.20 6.60
C SER A 10 -6.55 15.70 6.57
N SER A 11 -6.57 15.03 7.74
CA SER A 11 -6.53 13.57 7.90
C SER A 11 -7.70 12.85 7.18
N LEU A 12 -8.93 13.36 7.34
CA LEU A 12 -10.11 12.83 6.66
C LEU A 12 -10.03 12.99 5.13
N ALA A 13 -9.47 14.10 4.66
CA ALA A 13 -9.27 14.35 3.23
C ALA A 13 -8.28 13.36 2.58
N VAL A 14 -7.24 12.95 3.31
CA VAL A 14 -6.29 11.92 2.85
C VAL A 14 -6.99 10.60 2.61
N THR A 15 -7.72 10.15 3.62
CA THR A 15 -8.36 8.84 3.60
C THR A 15 -9.34 8.81 2.45
N HIS A 16 -10.11 9.88 2.26
CA HIS A 16 -11.03 9.98 1.13
C HIS A 16 -10.30 9.98 -0.23
N LEU A 17 -9.16 10.67 -0.34
CA LEU A 17 -8.39 10.71 -1.59
C LEU A 17 -7.71 9.38 -1.91
N LEU A 18 -7.21 8.66 -0.89
CA LEU A 18 -6.69 7.31 -1.02
C LEU A 18 -7.80 6.35 -1.44
N GLN A 19 -8.94 6.35 -0.75
CA GLN A 19 -10.11 5.54 -1.07
C GLN A 19 -10.59 5.78 -2.51
N HIS A 20 -10.74 7.05 -2.89
CA HIS A 20 -11.11 7.42 -4.25
C HIS A 20 -10.08 6.93 -5.27
N THR A 21 -8.79 7.05 -4.95
CA THR A 21 -7.71 6.58 -5.83
C THR A 21 -7.77 5.07 -6.00
N LEU A 22 -7.80 4.29 -4.92
CA LEU A 22 -7.90 2.82 -4.98
C LEU A 22 -9.14 2.38 -5.75
N ARG A 23 -10.29 3.00 -5.47
CA ARG A 23 -11.54 2.75 -6.21
C ARG A 23 -11.39 3.01 -7.71
N SER A 24 -10.78 4.14 -8.08
CA SER A 24 -10.58 4.49 -9.49
C SER A 24 -9.63 3.54 -10.23
N LEU A 25 -8.76 2.81 -9.53
CA LEU A 25 -7.91 1.79 -10.15
C LEU A 25 -8.69 0.53 -10.55
N CYS A 26 -9.89 0.34 -10.02
CA CYS A 26 -10.69 -0.88 -10.24
C CYS A 26 -11.99 -0.64 -11.02
N ILE A 27 -12.53 0.58 -11.03
CA ILE A 27 -13.83 0.89 -11.66
C ILE A 27 -13.68 1.55 -13.04
N HIS A 28 -12.50 2.04 -13.40
CA HIS A 28 -12.30 2.67 -14.71
C HIS A 28 -12.66 1.70 -15.85
N GLU A 29 -13.26 2.18 -16.94
CA GLU A 29 -13.76 1.32 -18.05
C GLU A 29 -12.67 0.44 -18.67
N SER A 30 -11.42 0.91 -18.63
CA SER A 30 -10.24 0.17 -19.11
C SER A 30 -9.50 -0.60 -18.01
N SER A 31 -10.06 -0.68 -16.80
CA SER A 31 -9.42 -1.35 -15.66
C SER A 31 -9.48 -2.85 -15.82
N GLN A 32 -8.34 -3.50 -15.61
CA GLN A 32 -8.24 -4.96 -15.51
C GLN A 32 -8.22 -5.44 -14.06
N TRP A 33 -8.17 -4.51 -13.10
CA TRP A 33 -8.01 -4.80 -11.68
C TRP A 33 -9.39 -4.88 -11.01
N VAL A 34 -9.62 -5.96 -10.25
CA VAL A 34 -10.84 -6.13 -9.46
C VAL A 34 -10.66 -5.65 -8.02
N TYR A 35 -9.43 -5.60 -7.52
CA TYR A 35 -9.14 -5.01 -6.21
C TYR A 35 -7.82 -4.24 -6.20
N ALA A 36 -7.73 -3.29 -5.27
CA ALA A 36 -6.52 -2.55 -4.95
C ALA A 36 -6.38 -2.38 -3.43
N VAL A 37 -5.20 -2.64 -2.88
CA VAL A 37 -4.88 -2.52 -1.45
C VAL A 37 -3.64 -1.64 -1.31
N PHE A 38 -3.66 -0.73 -0.34
CA PHE A 38 -2.51 0.06 0.05
C PHE A 38 -1.92 -0.43 1.37
N TRP A 39 -0.67 -0.88 1.29
CA TRP A 39 0.14 -1.32 2.42
C TRP A 39 1.07 -0.18 2.85
N ARG A 40 0.78 0.46 3.99
CA ARG A 40 1.56 1.57 4.53
C ARG A 40 2.82 1.08 5.21
N ILE A 41 3.95 1.70 4.88
CA ILE A 41 5.22 1.48 5.57
C ILE A 41 5.27 2.35 6.83
N LEU A 42 5.45 1.73 7.99
CA LEU A 42 5.58 2.44 9.26
C LEU A 42 6.54 1.73 10.24
N PRO A 43 7.11 2.43 11.23
CA PRO A 43 7.87 1.79 12.30
C PRO A 43 6.99 0.80 13.06
N ARG A 44 7.52 -0.35 13.49
CA ARG A 44 6.75 -1.35 14.26
C ARG A 44 6.14 -0.79 15.55
N ASN A 45 6.77 0.21 16.16
CA ASN A 45 6.28 0.86 17.39
C ASN A 45 5.39 2.08 17.09
N TYR A 46 4.59 2.04 16.03
CA TYR A 46 3.73 3.16 15.66
C TYR A 46 2.35 3.07 16.37
N PRO A 47 1.81 4.17 16.92
CA PRO A 47 2.47 5.46 17.13
C PRO A 47 3.54 5.36 18.23
N PRO A 48 4.69 6.05 18.11
CA PRO A 48 5.75 6.00 19.11
C PRO A 48 5.23 6.32 20.53
N PRO A 49 5.74 5.65 21.59
CA PRO A 49 5.30 5.88 22.98
C PRO A 49 5.44 7.33 23.51
N LYS A 50 6.09 8.23 22.74
CA LYS A 50 6.30 9.65 23.07
C LYS A 50 5.80 10.58 21.95
N TRP A 51 4.85 10.14 21.13
CA TRP A 51 4.30 10.89 19.99
C TRP A 51 3.76 12.28 20.39
N ASP A 52 3.22 12.42 21.60
CA ASP A 52 2.62 13.68 22.08
C ASP A 52 3.63 14.67 22.69
N THR A 53 4.91 14.30 22.83
CA THR A 53 5.90 15.11 23.57
C THR A 53 7.02 15.60 22.65
N GLN A 54 6.86 16.83 22.17
CA GLN A 54 7.92 17.74 21.71
C GLN A 54 8.79 17.26 20.52
N GLY A 55 8.38 17.67 19.32
CA GLY A 55 9.25 18.26 18.30
C GLY A 55 10.26 17.37 17.56
N SER A 56 10.47 16.11 17.95
CA SER A 56 11.31 15.20 17.18
C SER A 56 10.50 14.61 16.02
N ALA A 57 10.40 15.35 14.91
CA ALA A 57 9.99 14.79 13.63
C ALA A 57 10.80 13.50 13.40
N TYR A 58 10.14 12.35 13.36
CA TYR A 58 10.81 11.08 13.08
C TYR A 58 11.33 11.16 11.64
N ASP A 59 12.61 11.48 11.47
CA ASP A 59 13.18 11.58 10.13
C ASP A 59 13.21 10.19 9.48
N ARG A 60 12.18 9.92 8.65
CA ARG A 60 11.99 8.69 7.86
C ARG A 60 13.17 8.40 6.92
N SER A 61 14.02 9.39 6.66
CA SER A 61 15.21 9.26 5.83
C SER A 61 16.48 8.89 6.60
N ARG A 62 16.49 9.05 7.95
CA ARG A 62 17.68 8.85 8.79
C ARG A 62 17.57 7.68 9.79
N GLY A 63 16.40 7.07 9.93
CA GLY A 63 16.18 5.93 10.82
C GLY A 63 16.55 4.57 10.21
N ASN A 64 17.12 3.67 11.02
CA ASN A 64 17.30 2.26 10.67
C ASN A 64 15.94 1.60 10.39
N ARG A 65 15.68 1.24 9.12
CA ARG A 65 14.40 0.65 8.67
C ARG A 65 14.28 -0.86 8.94
N ARG A 66 15.26 -1.49 9.60
CA ARG A 66 15.24 -2.93 9.93
C ARG A 66 14.03 -3.38 10.77
N ASN A 67 13.41 -2.46 11.51
CA ASN A 67 12.25 -2.75 12.36
C ASN A 67 10.95 -2.10 11.83
N TRP A 68 10.89 -1.82 10.52
CA TRP A 68 9.70 -1.28 9.89
C TRP A 68 8.81 -2.41 9.41
N ILE A 69 7.52 -2.13 9.35
CA ILE A 69 6.49 -3.07 8.92
C ILE A 69 5.62 -2.42 7.85
N LEU A 70 4.92 -3.25 7.08
CA LEU A 70 3.83 -2.85 6.23
C LEU A 70 2.52 -3.34 6.84
N VAL A 71 1.57 -2.43 6.96
CA VAL A 71 0.23 -2.71 7.48
C VAL A 71 -0.83 -2.23 6.49
N TRP A 72 -2.01 -2.84 6.55
CA TRP A 72 -3.16 -2.39 5.78
C TRP A 72 -3.55 -0.97 6.20
N GLU A 73 -3.61 -0.05 5.25
CA GLU A 73 -4.20 1.27 5.47
C GLU A 73 -5.60 1.34 4.88
N ASP A 74 -5.75 0.95 3.61
CA ASP A 74 -7.05 0.91 2.95
C ASP A 74 -7.04 -0.09 1.78
N GLY A 75 -8.23 -0.48 1.33
CA GLY A 75 -8.41 -1.35 0.19
C GLY A 75 -9.80 -1.25 -0.40
N PHE A 76 -9.88 -1.40 -1.72
CA PHE A 76 -11.11 -1.44 -2.49
C PHE A 76 -11.19 -2.74 -3.28
N CYS A 77 -12.38 -3.36 -3.34
CA CYS A 77 -12.67 -4.50 -4.19
C CYS A 77 -14.01 -4.29 -4.90
N ASN A 78 -14.01 -4.47 -6.23
CA ASN A 78 -15.22 -4.58 -7.04
C ASN A 78 -15.71 -6.03 -7.04
N PHE A 79 -16.43 -6.41 -6.00
CA PHE A 79 -16.92 -7.78 -5.81
C PHE A 79 -17.83 -8.27 -6.96
N ALA A 80 -18.58 -7.36 -7.58
CA ALA A 80 -19.41 -7.70 -8.74
C ALA A 80 -18.56 -8.14 -9.94
N ALA A 81 -17.56 -7.33 -10.32
CA ALA A 81 -16.65 -7.66 -11.42
C ALA A 81 -15.80 -8.91 -11.12
N ALA A 82 -15.43 -9.13 -9.85
CA ALA A 82 -14.71 -10.33 -9.43
C ALA A 82 -15.56 -11.61 -9.59
N ALA A 83 -16.89 -11.52 -9.43
CA ALA A 83 -17.81 -12.66 -9.57
C ALA A 83 -18.15 -12.93 -11.05
N GLU A 84 -18.50 -11.90 -11.82
CA GLU A 84 -18.93 -12.03 -13.22
C GLU A 84 -17.86 -12.68 -14.10
N MET A 85 -16.61 -12.21 -13.99
CA MET A 85 -15.50 -12.68 -14.81
C MET A 85 -15.07 -14.13 -14.51
N ASN A 86 -15.47 -14.70 -13.37
CA ASN A 86 -15.22 -16.11 -13.04
C ASN A 86 -16.31 -17.05 -13.56
N ALA A 87 -17.53 -16.53 -13.77
CA ALA A 87 -18.67 -17.31 -14.22
C ALA A 87 -18.55 -17.70 -15.71
N GLU A 88 -17.95 -16.84 -16.54
CA GLU A 88 -17.82 -17.07 -17.99
C GLU A 88 -16.84 -18.20 -18.37
N GLU A 89 -15.85 -18.48 -17.54
CA GLU A 89 -14.76 -19.40 -17.91
C GLU A 89 -14.95 -20.83 -17.39
N CYS A 90 -15.72 -21.03 -16.32
CA CYS A 90 -15.74 -22.31 -15.62
C CYS A 90 -17.08 -23.07 -15.68
N GLY A 91 -18.21 -22.44 -15.99
CA GLY A 91 -19.55 -23.08 -15.96
C GLY A 91 -19.99 -23.64 -14.59
N ALA A 92 -19.07 -23.81 -13.65
CA ALA A 92 -19.25 -24.06 -12.23
C ALA A 92 -19.06 -22.73 -11.51
N GLY A 93 -20.07 -22.31 -10.75
CA GLY A 93 -20.09 -21.08 -9.97
C GLY A 93 -19.03 -21.05 -8.88
N HIS A 94 -17.77 -20.88 -9.27
CA HIS A 94 -16.72 -20.46 -8.37
C HIS A 94 -16.99 -18.99 -8.04
N ASP A 95 -17.47 -18.81 -6.82
CA ASP A 95 -17.55 -17.51 -6.17
C ASP A 95 -16.20 -16.80 -6.32
N GLY A 96 -16.22 -15.65 -6.99
CA GLY A 96 -15.05 -14.78 -7.11
C GLY A 96 -14.51 -14.36 -5.74
N LEU A 97 -13.53 -13.47 -5.70
CA LEU A 97 -12.92 -13.04 -4.43
C LEU A 97 -13.98 -12.58 -3.41
N GLN A 98 -14.25 -13.40 -2.40
CA GLN A 98 -15.30 -13.14 -1.42
C GLN A 98 -14.88 -12.02 -0.44
N PRO A 99 -15.83 -11.22 0.08
CA PRO A 99 -15.54 -10.16 1.05
C PRO A 99 -14.75 -10.62 2.26
N GLU A 100 -15.07 -11.79 2.83
CA GLU A 100 -14.40 -12.33 4.01
C GLU A 100 -12.92 -12.60 3.71
N LEU A 101 -12.62 -13.11 2.52
CA LEU A 101 -11.25 -13.37 2.10
C LEU A 101 -10.49 -12.06 1.83
N PHE A 102 -11.15 -11.08 1.21
CA PHE A 102 -10.56 -9.76 0.97
C PHE A 102 -10.21 -9.05 2.28
N PHE A 103 -11.16 -8.96 3.21
CA PHE A 103 -10.94 -8.31 4.50
C PHE A 103 -10.07 -9.13 5.45
N LYS A 104 -9.92 -10.45 5.26
CA LYS A 104 -8.92 -11.22 6.00
C LYS A 104 -7.50 -10.69 5.78
N MET A 105 -7.21 -10.14 4.59
CA MET A 105 -5.91 -9.53 4.31
C MET A 105 -5.60 -8.32 5.22
N SER A 106 -6.60 -7.58 5.71
CA SER A 106 -6.34 -6.40 6.54
C SER A 106 -5.70 -6.71 7.90
N HIS A 107 -5.72 -7.98 8.30
CA HIS A 107 -5.10 -8.48 9.53
C HIS A 107 -3.65 -8.93 9.31
N GLU A 108 -3.16 -8.93 8.07
CA GLU A 108 -1.78 -9.31 7.75
C GLU A 108 -0.81 -8.16 8.07
N ILE A 109 0.39 -8.53 8.52
CA ILE A 109 1.48 -7.60 8.80
C ILE A 109 2.73 -8.17 8.14
N TYR A 110 3.41 -7.35 7.33
CA TYR A 110 4.65 -7.73 6.66
C TYR A 110 5.84 -6.98 7.24
N ASN A 111 7.01 -7.59 7.25
CA ASN A 111 8.24 -6.92 7.64
C ASN A 111 8.86 -6.20 6.44
N TYR A 112 9.32 -4.96 6.63
CA TYR A 112 10.01 -4.22 5.59
C TYR A 112 11.36 -4.88 5.25
N GLY A 113 11.62 -5.10 3.96
CA GLY A 113 12.82 -5.80 3.47
C GLY A 113 12.76 -7.32 3.55
N GLU A 114 11.69 -7.92 4.10
CA GLU A 114 11.52 -9.37 4.19
C GLU A 114 10.27 -9.84 3.45
N GLY A 115 10.30 -11.08 2.94
CA GLY A 115 9.22 -11.60 2.12
C GLY A 115 8.99 -10.78 0.85
N MET A 116 7.92 -11.09 0.11
CA MET A 116 7.74 -10.50 -1.22
C MET A 116 7.34 -9.02 -1.17
N ILE A 117 6.30 -8.69 -0.38
CA ILE A 117 5.83 -7.31 -0.22
C ILE A 117 6.93 -6.44 0.41
N GLY A 118 7.61 -6.95 1.45
CA GLY A 118 8.65 -6.21 2.15
C GLY A 118 9.88 -5.95 1.28
N LYS A 119 10.32 -6.91 0.47
CA LYS A 119 11.41 -6.70 -0.51
C LYS A 119 11.02 -5.68 -1.58
N VAL A 120 9.81 -5.79 -2.15
CA VAL A 120 9.32 -4.80 -3.14
C VAL A 120 9.35 -3.37 -2.56
N ALA A 121 8.91 -3.22 -1.31
CA ALA A 121 8.97 -1.95 -0.59
C ALA A 121 10.42 -1.43 -0.42
N ALA A 122 11.34 -2.31 -0.02
CA ALA A 122 12.73 -1.94 0.28
C ALA A 122 13.55 -1.62 -0.96
N ASP A 123 13.33 -2.36 -2.05
CA ASP A 123 14.04 -2.20 -3.32
C ASP A 123 13.44 -1.09 -4.20
N HIS A 124 12.34 -0.47 -3.74
CA HIS A 124 11.56 0.50 -4.52
C HIS A 124 11.18 -0.04 -5.92
N SER A 125 10.86 -1.32 -5.98
CA SER A 125 10.66 -2.07 -7.21
C SER A 125 9.18 -2.32 -7.50
N HIS A 126 8.89 -3.22 -8.43
CA HIS A 126 7.56 -3.77 -8.69
C HIS A 126 7.69 -5.24 -9.07
N LYS A 127 6.60 -6.00 -8.92
CA LYS A 127 6.58 -7.43 -9.24
C LYS A 127 5.19 -7.89 -9.65
N TRP A 128 5.10 -8.62 -10.76
CA TRP A 128 3.90 -9.32 -11.20
C TRP A 128 4.00 -10.78 -10.81
N ILE A 129 2.93 -11.29 -10.18
CA ILE A 129 2.79 -12.67 -9.76
C ILE A 129 1.58 -13.25 -10.48
N TYR A 130 1.78 -14.38 -11.13
CA TYR A 130 0.75 -15.07 -11.88
C TYR A 130 0.35 -16.37 -11.17
N LYS A 131 -0.92 -16.75 -11.30
CA LYS A 131 -1.34 -18.11 -10.95
C LYS A 131 -0.58 -19.08 -11.85
N GLU A 132 0.19 -19.97 -11.24
CA GLU A 132 0.88 -21.03 -11.98
C GLU A 132 -0.16 -21.95 -12.63
N PRO A 133 0.06 -22.41 -13.87
CA PRO A 133 -0.72 -23.51 -14.42
C PRO A 133 -0.57 -24.70 -13.46
N ASN A 134 -1.67 -25.36 -13.15
CA ASN A 134 -1.73 -26.46 -12.21
C ASN A 134 -0.95 -27.68 -12.74
N ASP A 135 0.37 -27.69 -12.60
CA ASP A 135 1.21 -28.87 -12.83
C ASP A 135 1.09 -29.76 -11.59
N GLN A 136 0.05 -30.57 -11.57
CA GLN A 136 -0.23 -31.57 -10.53
C GLN A 136 0.86 -32.65 -10.35
N GLU A 137 2.02 -32.56 -11.01
CA GLU A 137 3.04 -33.62 -10.99
C GLU A 137 4.35 -33.32 -10.25
N ILE A 138 4.59 -32.12 -9.70
CA ILE A 138 5.89 -31.81 -9.05
C ILE A 138 5.74 -31.26 -7.62
N ASN A 139 4.80 -31.79 -6.83
CA ASN A 139 4.56 -31.33 -5.46
C ASN A 139 5.35 -32.09 -4.37
N PHE A 140 6.36 -32.90 -4.71
CA PHE A 140 7.15 -33.64 -3.72
C PHE A 140 8.56 -33.09 -3.46
N LEU A 141 9.09 -32.19 -4.31
CA LEU A 141 10.45 -31.64 -4.17
C LEU A 141 10.50 -30.14 -3.85
N SER A 142 9.41 -29.40 -4.05
CA SER A 142 9.33 -27.95 -3.82
C SER A 142 9.34 -27.54 -2.34
N ALA A 143 9.02 -28.47 -1.42
CA ALA A 143 8.94 -28.21 0.02
C ALA A 143 10.29 -27.86 0.69
N TRP A 144 11.43 -28.22 0.08
CA TRP A 144 12.76 -28.02 0.68
C TRP A 144 13.59 -26.88 0.06
N HIS A 145 13.14 -26.22 -1.01
CA HIS A 145 13.88 -25.12 -1.66
C HIS A 145 13.21 -23.73 -1.59
N HIS A 146 11.97 -23.60 -1.10
CA HIS A 146 11.19 -22.34 -1.15
C HIS A 146 10.96 -21.64 0.21
N SER A 147 11.89 -21.75 1.16
CA SER A 147 11.68 -21.11 2.48
C SER A 147 11.74 -19.57 2.44
N ALA A 148 12.35 -18.96 1.43
CA ALA A 148 12.54 -17.49 1.34
C ALA A 148 11.58 -16.76 0.39
N ASP A 149 10.90 -17.48 -0.52
CA ASP A 149 10.03 -16.91 -1.56
C ASP A 149 8.62 -17.53 -1.58
N SER A 150 8.24 -18.27 -0.53
CA SER A 150 6.87 -18.76 -0.40
C SER A 150 5.89 -17.60 -0.38
N HIS A 151 4.92 -17.63 -1.30
CA HIS A 151 3.82 -16.68 -1.33
C HIS A 151 3.11 -16.68 0.04
N PRO A 152 2.71 -15.51 0.58
CA PRO A 152 1.88 -15.47 1.77
C PRO A 152 0.71 -16.44 1.66
N ARG A 153 0.37 -17.16 2.75
CA ARG A 153 -0.74 -18.13 2.75
C ARG A 153 -2.07 -17.52 2.28
N THR A 154 -2.24 -16.22 2.44
CA THR A 154 -3.39 -15.45 1.94
C THR A 154 -3.46 -15.35 0.41
N TRP A 155 -2.35 -15.48 -0.30
CA TRP A 155 -2.33 -15.38 -1.77
C TRP A 155 -2.81 -16.67 -2.43
N GLU A 156 -2.49 -17.82 -1.87
CA GLU A 156 -3.05 -19.11 -2.32
C GLU A 156 -4.59 -19.10 -2.27
N ALA A 157 -5.15 -18.57 -1.18
CA ALA A 157 -6.60 -18.41 -1.06
C ALA A 157 -7.16 -17.44 -2.13
N GLN A 158 -6.46 -16.35 -2.46
CA GLN A 158 -6.85 -15.46 -3.55
C GLN A 158 -6.83 -16.17 -4.91
N PHE A 159 -5.79 -16.93 -5.23
CA PHE A 159 -5.70 -17.69 -6.48
C PHE A 159 -6.79 -18.77 -6.60
N ARG A 160 -7.21 -19.35 -5.48
CA ARG A 160 -8.36 -20.27 -5.41
C ARG A 160 -9.71 -19.58 -5.62
N SER A 161 -9.82 -18.31 -5.22
CA SER A 161 -11.01 -17.47 -5.46
C SER A 161 -11.09 -16.85 -6.87
N GLY A 162 -10.24 -17.32 -7.81
CA GLY A 162 -10.28 -16.89 -9.20
C GLY A 162 -9.35 -15.74 -9.57
N ILE A 163 -8.62 -15.16 -8.60
CA ILE A 163 -7.53 -14.23 -8.95
C ILE A 163 -6.48 -15.00 -9.76
N LYS A 164 -5.95 -14.36 -10.81
CA LYS A 164 -4.90 -14.93 -11.68
C LYS A 164 -3.66 -14.07 -11.77
N THR A 165 -3.76 -12.78 -11.45
CA THR A 165 -2.63 -11.87 -11.37
C THR A 165 -2.67 -11.08 -10.08
N ILE A 166 -1.54 -11.01 -9.39
CA ILE A 166 -1.28 -10.06 -8.30
C ILE A 166 -0.11 -9.18 -8.73
N ALA A 167 -0.27 -7.87 -8.71
CA ALA A 167 0.82 -6.92 -8.96
C ALA A 167 1.17 -6.16 -7.68
N LEU A 168 2.45 -6.09 -7.35
CA LEU A 168 3.00 -5.31 -6.25
C LEU A 168 3.80 -4.14 -6.82
N ILE A 169 3.48 -2.92 -6.43
CA ILE A 169 4.15 -1.73 -6.92
C ILE A 169 4.54 -0.86 -5.72
N ALA A 170 5.84 -0.72 -5.48
CA ALA A 170 6.32 0.20 -4.47
C ALA A 170 5.99 1.64 -4.87
N VAL A 171 5.47 2.38 -3.90
CA VAL A 171 5.25 3.83 -3.93
C VAL A 171 6.01 4.46 -2.76
N ARG A 172 6.02 5.79 -2.65
CA ARG A 172 6.89 6.49 -1.70
C ARG A 172 6.63 6.07 -0.24
N GLU A 173 5.37 5.96 0.16
CA GLU A 173 5.02 5.64 1.55
C GLU A 173 4.51 4.21 1.75
N GLY A 174 4.56 3.35 0.74
CA GLY A 174 3.94 2.03 0.83
C GLY A 174 4.11 1.15 -0.39
N VAL A 175 3.25 0.13 -0.47
CA VAL A 175 3.12 -0.75 -1.64
C VAL A 175 1.65 -0.80 -2.03
N ILE A 176 1.37 -0.64 -3.32
CA ILE A 176 0.06 -0.92 -3.89
C ILE A 176 0.05 -2.38 -4.34
N GLN A 177 -0.90 -3.16 -3.83
CA GLN A 177 -1.20 -4.50 -4.29
C GLN A 177 -2.48 -4.47 -5.13
N LEU A 178 -2.40 -4.93 -6.37
CA LEU A 178 -3.54 -5.02 -7.29
C LEU A 178 -3.83 -6.49 -7.59
N GLY A 179 -5.10 -6.84 -7.76
CA GLY A 179 -5.50 -8.17 -8.18
C GLY A 179 -6.43 -8.17 -9.37
N ALA A 180 -6.24 -9.13 -10.27
CA ALA A 180 -7.06 -9.34 -11.46
C ALA A 180 -7.42 -10.82 -11.61
N VAL A 181 -8.62 -11.09 -12.13
CA VAL A 181 -9.12 -12.44 -12.40
C VAL A 181 -8.66 -13.00 -13.76
N HIS A 182 -7.86 -12.23 -14.49
CA HIS A 182 -7.21 -12.65 -15.74
C HIS A 182 -5.70 -12.38 -15.66
N LYS A 183 -4.94 -12.92 -16.61
CA LYS A 183 -3.52 -12.62 -16.75
C LYS A 183 -3.34 -11.21 -17.27
N VAL A 184 -2.80 -10.31 -16.44
CA VAL A 184 -2.46 -8.93 -16.82
C VAL A 184 -0.97 -8.85 -17.07
N ILE A 185 -0.57 -8.55 -18.31
CA ILE A 185 0.84 -8.42 -18.65
C ILE A 185 1.43 -7.18 -17.97
N GLU A 186 2.68 -7.29 -17.52
CA GLU A 186 3.41 -6.18 -16.94
C GLU A 186 3.51 -5.00 -17.92
N ASP A 187 3.14 -3.81 -17.45
CA ASP A 187 3.28 -2.55 -18.17
C ASP A 187 4.01 -1.52 -17.31
N LEU A 188 5.23 -1.20 -17.71
CA LEU A 188 6.07 -0.21 -17.04
C LEU A 188 5.47 1.20 -17.10
N SER A 189 4.71 1.53 -18.15
CA SER A 189 4.02 2.81 -18.27
C SER A 189 2.96 2.95 -17.18
N TYR A 190 2.20 1.88 -16.93
CA TYR A 190 1.25 1.80 -15.83
C TYR A 190 1.91 1.94 -14.46
N VAL A 191 3.07 1.29 -14.24
CA VAL A 191 3.85 1.44 -12.99
C VAL A 191 4.23 2.90 -12.74
N VAL A 192 4.76 3.59 -13.77
CA VAL A 192 5.15 5.00 -13.66
C VAL A 192 3.93 5.89 -13.41
N LEU A 193 2.83 5.67 -14.13
CA LEU A 193 1.59 6.42 -13.95
C LEU A 193 1.02 6.26 -12.54
N LEU A 194 0.99 5.03 -12.02
CA LEU A 194 0.49 4.74 -10.68
C LEU A 194 1.34 5.43 -9.62
N ARG A 195 2.67 5.29 -9.69
CA ARG A 195 3.59 5.98 -8.77
C ARG A 195 3.36 7.48 -8.77
N LYS A 196 3.18 8.08 -9.95
CA LYS A 196 2.88 9.50 -10.11
C LYS A 196 1.55 9.87 -9.46
N LYS A 197 0.49 9.08 -9.68
CA LYS A 197 -0.86 9.29 -9.10
C LYS A 197 -0.83 9.28 -7.57
N LEU A 198 -0.13 8.32 -6.96
CA LEU A 198 -0.02 8.22 -5.50
C LEU A 198 0.90 9.31 -4.92
N SER A 199 1.98 9.67 -5.63
CA SER A 199 2.87 10.77 -5.21
C SER A 199 2.12 12.09 -5.06
N TYR A 200 1.07 12.33 -5.87
CA TYR A 200 0.24 13.54 -5.75
C TYR A 200 -0.55 13.59 -4.45
N ILE A 201 -1.14 12.48 -4.01
CA ILE A 201 -1.88 12.39 -2.73
C ILE A 201 -0.97 12.78 -1.58
N GLU A 202 0.26 12.26 -1.61
CA GLU A 202 1.28 12.47 -0.58
C GLU A 202 1.95 13.85 -0.65
N SER A 203 1.82 14.55 -1.78
CA SER A 203 2.38 15.90 -1.97
C SER A 203 1.51 17.00 -1.36
N ILE A 204 0.27 16.68 -0.95
CA ILE A 204 -0.64 17.66 -0.36
C ILE A 204 -0.17 17.94 1.09
N PRO A 205 0.18 19.19 1.45
CA PRO A 205 0.58 19.53 2.81
C PRO A 205 -0.52 19.22 3.83
N GLY A 206 -0.16 18.58 4.95
CA GLY A 206 -1.11 18.19 6.01
C GLY A 206 -1.90 16.90 5.75
N VAL A 207 -1.65 16.22 4.62
CA VAL A 207 -2.40 15.04 4.12
C VAL A 207 -1.65 13.72 4.28
N LEU A 208 -0.54 13.68 4.98
CA LEU A 208 -0.08 12.44 5.60
C LEU A 208 -0.06 12.71 7.09
N LEU A 209 -0.33 11.67 7.90
CA LEU A 209 -0.17 11.67 9.37
C LEU A 209 0.82 12.76 9.77
N PRO A 210 0.45 13.72 10.64
CA PRO A 210 1.17 14.97 10.79
C PRO A 210 2.68 14.70 10.86
N HIS A 211 3.34 14.87 9.72
CA HIS A 211 4.79 14.84 9.66
C HIS A 211 5.19 16.31 9.80
N PRO A 212 5.93 16.69 10.84
CA PRO A 212 6.27 18.10 11.09
C PRO A 212 7.09 18.76 9.97
N SER A 213 7.47 18.04 8.92
CA SER A 213 8.24 18.56 7.79
C SER A 213 7.45 19.49 6.87
N SER A 214 6.11 19.61 7.00
CA SER A 214 5.35 20.66 6.29
C SER A 214 5.36 22.01 7.02
N SER A 215 5.88 22.09 8.25
CA SER A 215 6.13 23.37 8.92
C SER A 215 7.60 23.77 8.77
N ALA A 216 8.07 23.87 7.53
CA ALA A 216 9.18 24.75 7.20
C ALA A 216 8.61 26.13 6.84
N ALA A 217 7.80 26.71 7.73
CA ALA A 217 7.65 28.15 7.76
C ALA A 217 8.99 28.69 8.28
N TYR A 218 9.80 29.21 7.36
CA TYR A 218 11.09 29.84 7.65
C TYR A 218 10.95 30.76 8.88
N PRO A 219 11.77 30.61 9.94
CA PRO A 219 11.85 31.66 10.93
C PRO A 219 12.51 32.86 10.25
N ILE A 220 11.70 33.89 9.97
CA ILE A 220 12.21 35.23 9.68
C ILE A 220 13.05 35.63 10.90
N LYS A 221 14.37 35.66 10.74
CA LYS A 221 15.24 36.31 11.70
C LYS A 221 14.88 37.79 11.70
N VAL A 222 14.20 38.25 12.73
CA VAL A 222 14.14 39.67 13.06
C VAL A 222 15.46 39.98 13.77
N ASP A 223 16.43 40.50 13.02
CA ASP A 223 17.63 41.10 13.60
C ASP A 223 17.19 42.38 14.34
N ALA A 224 17.05 42.27 15.66
CA ALA A 224 16.95 43.43 16.53
C ALA A 224 18.35 44.03 16.72
N ALA A 225 18.72 44.91 15.77
CA ALA A 225 19.72 45.94 16.02
C ALA A 225 19.08 47.13 16.78
N TYR A 226 19.94 47.97 17.36
CA TYR A 226 19.68 49.15 18.22
C TYR A 226 19.48 48.78 19.71
N GLY A 227 20.31 49.23 20.66
CA GLY A 227 21.35 50.24 20.64
C GLY A 227 21.36 50.93 22.01
N VAL A 228 22.48 50.74 22.74
CA VAL A 228 23.17 51.70 23.64
C VAL A 228 22.34 52.52 24.65
N THR A 229 22.65 52.29 25.93
CA THR A 229 22.39 53.12 27.12
C THR A 229 23.03 54.52 27.02
N PRO A 230 22.57 55.50 27.80
CA PRO A 230 23.12 55.68 29.16
C PRO A 230 22.09 55.52 30.27
#